data_AF-A0A6N2VAK0-F1
#
_entry.id   AF-A0A6N2VAK0-F1
#
_cell.length_a   1.000
_cell.length_b   1.000
_cell.length_c   1.000
_cell.angle_alpha   90.00
_cell.angle_beta   90.00
_cell.angle_gamma   90.00
#
_symmetry.space_group_name_H-M   'P 1'
#
loop_
_entity.id
_entity.type
_entity.pdbx_description
1 polymer ?
#
loop_
_entity_poly.entity_id
_entity_poly.type
_entity_poly.pdbx_seq_one_letter_code
_entity_poly.pdbx_strand_id
1 'polypeptide(L)'
;MINPIHSNLYKLTSKKYLLSLLHIHNRQFLKQSYVSKQISPYIQTDPKPRLIEVPSEELKTIQRHIKNELNKIIVPANIFSGIKGKSYIGNAKLHSGNKYVFKIDLCAFFPCITRNTVYNFFIESLKTSPDIANILTNLLTVDLSKCSIENVESVNAFLISKKIKTPNHLISGSPASQILSYLVNHKMFDSLQNFCDKNNITMSVYVDDVTFSSQHIISHTQKQVIYKIISKNLYRLSRNKVKYYTKKYPKLITGVVISSNGNLKIKNSLSLNVISEWKYFSQNPKNLQSKARLQGLLIAARQSEPAKFQNIYNLIREASIPFS
;
A
#
# COMPACT_ATOMS: atom_id res chain seq x y z
N MET A 1 -13.76 -9.33 -8.48
CA MET A 1 -14.87 -8.63 -7.80
C MET A 1 -14.75 -8.78 -6.29
N ILE A 2 -15.07 -7.73 -5.56
CA ILE A 2 -15.13 -7.72 -4.09
C ILE A 2 -16.47 -8.25 -3.58
N ASN A 3 -16.51 -8.81 -2.37
CA ASN A 3 -17.75 -9.20 -1.69
C ASN A 3 -17.79 -8.61 -0.27
N PRO A 4 -18.68 -7.63 0.00
CA PRO A 4 -18.72 -6.91 1.26
C PRO A 4 -19.61 -7.52 2.35
N ILE A 5 -20.30 -8.65 2.10
CA ILE A 5 -21.38 -9.17 2.96
C ILE A 5 -20.96 -9.38 4.43
N HIS A 6 -19.68 -9.64 4.69
CA HIS A 6 -19.17 -9.86 6.06
C HIS A 6 -18.77 -8.58 6.81
N SER A 7 -18.80 -7.42 6.17
CA SER A 7 -18.49 -6.14 6.80
C SER A 7 -19.74 -5.57 7.49
N ASN A 8 -19.61 -5.12 8.74
CA ASN A 8 -20.72 -4.44 9.43
C ASN A 8 -21.03 -3.06 8.82
N LEU A 9 -20.18 -2.57 7.91
CA LEU A 9 -20.44 -1.38 7.12
C LEU A 9 -21.35 -1.65 5.92
N TYR A 10 -21.56 -2.90 5.52
CA TYR A 10 -22.42 -3.23 4.38
C TYR A 10 -23.90 -2.98 4.72
N LYS A 11 -24.58 -2.20 3.88
CA LYS A 11 -25.97 -1.76 4.04
C LYS A 11 -26.25 -1.04 5.36
N LEU A 12 -25.24 -0.42 5.96
CA LEU A 12 -25.41 0.28 7.22
C LEU A 12 -26.24 1.57 7.05
N THR A 13 -27.28 1.72 7.89
CA THR A 13 -28.20 2.89 7.89
C THR A 13 -28.35 3.55 9.25
N SER A 14 -27.93 2.91 10.35
CA SER A 14 -28.05 3.47 11.70
C SER A 14 -26.80 4.26 12.10
N LYS A 15 -26.93 5.59 12.16
CA LYS A 15 -25.88 6.48 12.67
C LYS A 15 -25.49 6.15 14.11
N LYS A 16 -26.45 5.79 14.97
CA LYS A 16 -26.18 5.39 16.37
C LYS A 16 -25.29 4.16 16.41
N TYR A 17 -25.58 3.15 15.58
CA TYR A 17 -24.76 1.95 15.49
C TYR A 17 -23.36 2.22 14.90
N LEU A 18 -23.25 3.11 13.92
CA LEU A 18 -21.95 3.53 13.40
C LEU A 18 -21.05 4.10 14.51
N LEU A 19 -21.59 4.99 15.34
CA LEU A 19 -20.82 5.61 16.44
C LEU A 19 -20.35 4.57 17.45
N SER A 20 -21.21 3.59 17.80
CA SER A 20 -20.79 2.50 18.70
C SER A 20 -19.77 1.57 18.04
N LEU A 21 -19.96 1.22 16.77
CA LEU A 21 -19.08 0.31 16.02
C LEU A 21 -17.65 0.89 15.90
N LEU A 22 -17.55 2.21 15.72
CA LEU A 22 -16.28 2.90 15.53
C LEU A 22 -15.72 3.51 16.82
N HIS A 23 -16.40 3.32 17.96
CA HIS A 23 -16.01 3.86 19.25
C HIS A 23 -15.84 5.40 19.22
N ILE A 24 -16.75 6.09 18.52
CA ILE A 24 -16.72 7.55 18.39
C ILE A 24 -17.48 8.17 19.56
N HIS A 25 -16.73 8.68 20.54
CA HIS A 25 -17.29 9.40 21.68
C HIS A 25 -17.45 10.90 21.38
N ASN A 26 -16.47 11.52 20.73
CA ASN A 26 -16.52 12.93 20.34
C ASN A 26 -17.25 13.11 18.99
N ARG A 27 -18.44 13.70 19.02
CA ARG A 27 -19.26 13.94 17.82
C ARG A 27 -18.66 14.99 16.86
N GLN A 28 -17.62 15.72 17.26
CA GLN A 28 -16.93 16.65 16.35
C GLN A 28 -16.27 15.91 15.18
N PHE A 29 -15.83 14.65 15.36
CA PHE A 29 -15.28 13.80 14.28
C PHE A 29 -16.25 13.55 13.12
N LEU A 30 -17.54 13.84 13.28
CA LEU A 30 -18.50 13.74 12.19
C LEU A 30 -18.38 14.89 11.17
N LYS A 31 -17.67 15.97 11.52
CA LYS A 31 -17.49 17.15 10.68
C LYS A 31 -16.09 17.14 10.04
N GLN A 32 -16.02 17.28 8.72
CA GLN A 32 -14.74 17.36 7.99
C GLN A 32 -13.80 18.43 8.54
N SER A 33 -14.34 19.59 8.92
CA SER A 33 -13.53 20.70 9.44
C SER A 33 -12.80 20.36 10.73
N TYR A 34 -13.37 19.49 11.57
CA TYR A 34 -12.68 18.99 12.75
C TYR A 34 -11.68 17.90 12.39
N VAL A 35 -12.06 16.95 11.52
CA VAL A 35 -11.15 15.88 11.07
C VAL A 35 -9.88 16.45 10.43
N SER A 36 -9.98 17.45 9.55
CA SER A 36 -8.81 18.08 8.93
C SER A 36 -7.86 18.73 9.95
N LYS A 37 -8.37 19.27 11.06
CA LYS A 37 -7.54 19.82 12.15
C LYS A 37 -6.81 18.76 12.96
N GLN A 38 -7.25 17.50 12.88
CA GLN A 38 -6.64 16.34 13.53
C GLN A 38 -5.55 15.69 12.68
N ILE A 39 -5.12 16.35 11.60
CA ILE A 39 -4.15 15.83 10.63
C ILE A 39 -3.04 16.86 10.48
N SER A 40 -1.80 16.40 10.54
CA SER A 40 -0.58 17.20 10.35
C SER A 40 0.13 16.78 9.06
N PRO A 41 -0.13 17.47 7.92
CA PRO A 41 0.53 17.20 6.66
C PRO A 41 1.94 17.78 6.61
N TYR A 42 2.89 17.02 6.06
CA TYR A 42 4.25 17.50 5.76
C TYR A 42 4.84 16.78 4.54
N ILE A 43 5.90 17.35 3.97
CA ILE A 43 6.68 16.72 2.89
C ILE A 43 7.89 16.01 3.48
N GLN A 44 7.89 14.69 3.43
CA GLN A 44 9.08 13.89 3.69
C GLN A 44 9.98 13.91 2.44
N THR A 45 11.25 14.31 2.58
CA THR A 45 12.18 14.50 1.45
C THR A 45 13.04 13.28 1.11
N ASP A 46 13.45 12.48 2.10
CA ASP A 46 14.30 11.29 1.95
C ASP A 46 13.48 9.99 2.10
N PRO A 47 13.57 9.00 1.17
CA PRO A 47 14.42 8.94 -0.04
C PRO A 47 13.84 9.64 -1.26
N LYS A 48 12.55 10.00 -1.24
CA LYS A 48 11.91 10.79 -2.28
C LYS A 48 10.81 11.64 -1.66
N PRO A 49 10.56 12.86 -2.17
CA PRO A 49 9.45 13.71 -1.76
C PRO A 49 8.11 12.95 -1.74
N ARG A 50 7.46 12.92 -0.57
CA ARG A 50 6.13 12.37 -0.35
C ARG A 50 5.35 13.27 0.60
N LEU A 51 4.10 13.54 0.24
CA LEU A 51 3.14 14.09 1.19
C LEU A 51 2.76 12.99 2.19
N ILE A 52 3.00 13.26 3.46
CA ILE A 52 2.61 12.42 4.58
C ILE A 52 1.61 13.20 5.41
N GLU A 53 0.45 12.59 5.66
CA GLU A 53 -0.64 13.20 6.42
C GLU A 53 -0.87 12.37 7.67
N VAL A 54 -0.29 12.82 8.79
CA VAL A 54 -0.32 12.06 10.04
C VAL A 54 -1.60 12.40 10.81
N PRO A 55 -2.54 11.45 11.00
CA PRO A 55 -3.69 11.68 11.87
C PRO A 55 -3.28 11.61 13.34
N SER A 56 -4.03 12.32 14.19
CA SER A 56 -3.94 12.20 15.65
C SER A 56 -4.23 10.77 16.12
N GLU A 57 -3.76 10.40 17.30
CA GLU A 57 -3.94 9.04 17.83
C GLU A 57 -5.43 8.67 18.04
N GLU A 58 -6.27 9.64 18.39
CA GLU A 58 -7.72 9.44 18.48
C GLU A 58 -8.32 9.12 17.11
N LEU A 59 -7.97 9.89 16.08
CA LEU A 59 -8.44 9.65 14.71
C LEU A 59 -7.91 8.32 14.16
N LYS A 60 -6.65 7.98 14.42
CA LYS A 60 -6.08 6.66 14.06
C LYS A 60 -6.83 5.52 14.72
N THR A 61 -7.31 5.69 15.95
CA THR A 61 -8.09 4.67 16.65
C THR A 61 -9.40 4.41 15.92
N ILE A 62 -10.15 5.46 15.60
CA ILE A 62 -11.37 5.36 14.78
C ILE A 62 -11.08 4.69 13.42
N GLN A 63 -10.02 5.13 12.74
CA GLN A 63 -9.60 4.58 11.46
C GLN A 63 -9.16 3.10 11.55
N ARG A 64 -8.63 2.64 12.69
CA ARG A 64 -8.34 1.21 12.93
C ARG A 64 -9.62 0.38 13.01
N HIS A 65 -10.67 0.89 13.66
CA HIS A 65 -11.97 0.21 13.66
C HIS A 65 -12.55 0.13 12.24
N ILE A 66 -12.49 1.23 11.46
CA ILE A 66 -12.89 1.21 10.04
C ILE A 66 -12.07 0.18 9.26
N LYS A 67 -10.74 0.17 9.41
CA LYS A 67 -9.85 -0.81 8.77
C LYS A 67 -10.27 -2.24 9.06
N ASN A 68 -10.61 -2.55 10.31
CA ASN A 68 -11.02 -3.89 10.70
C ASN A 68 -12.30 -4.32 9.97
N GLU A 69 -13.27 -3.41 9.81
CA GLU A 69 -14.48 -3.68 9.04
C GLU A 69 -14.22 -3.79 7.54
N LEU A 70 -13.32 -2.98 6.98
CA LEU A 70 -12.93 -3.07 5.57
C LEU A 70 -12.18 -4.38 5.27
N ASN A 71 -11.39 -4.89 6.21
CA ASN A 71 -10.67 -6.16 6.08
C ASN A 71 -11.57 -7.40 6.10
N LYS A 72 -12.84 -7.26 6.51
CA LYS A 72 -13.84 -8.33 6.39
C LYS A 72 -14.39 -8.47 4.97
N ILE A 73 -14.17 -7.47 4.11
CA ILE A 73 -14.57 -7.52 2.70
C ILE A 73 -13.67 -8.53 2.00
N ILE A 74 -14.29 -9.52 1.35
CA ILE A 74 -13.56 -10.49 0.55
C ILE A 74 -13.05 -9.78 -0.70
N VAL A 75 -11.76 -9.94 -0.96
CA VAL A 75 -11.06 -9.36 -2.11
C VAL A 75 -10.42 -10.47 -2.96
N PRO A 76 -10.22 -10.24 -4.26
CA PRO A 76 -9.54 -11.17 -5.16
C PRO A 76 -8.14 -11.60 -4.67
N ALA A 77 -7.74 -12.83 -5.03
CA ALA A 77 -6.50 -13.44 -4.55
C ALA A 77 -5.21 -12.75 -5.04
N ASN A 78 -5.30 -11.99 -6.13
CA ASN A 78 -4.21 -11.23 -6.73
C ASN A 78 -3.91 -9.89 -6.01
N ILE A 79 -4.64 -9.57 -4.94
CA ILE A 79 -4.41 -8.37 -4.13
C ILE A 79 -3.53 -8.72 -2.94
N PHE A 80 -2.45 -7.95 -2.75
CA PHE A 80 -1.46 -8.20 -1.70
C PHE A 80 -1.28 -7.01 -0.73
N SER A 81 -1.96 -5.89 -0.96
CA SER A 81 -1.92 -4.71 -0.09
C SER A 81 -3.00 -4.75 1.00
N GLY A 82 -2.61 -4.38 2.22
CA GLY A 82 -3.56 -4.12 3.32
C GLY A 82 -4.26 -5.37 3.88
N ILE A 83 -4.00 -6.55 3.33
CA ILE A 83 -4.67 -7.82 3.66
C ILE A 83 -3.77 -8.67 4.56
N LYS A 84 -4.34 -9.21 5.64
CA LYS A 84 -3.64 -10.10 6.56
C LYS A 84 -3.18 -11.37 5.84
N GLY A 85 -1.93 -11.79 6.06
CA GLY A 85 -1.36 -13.01 5.47
C GLY A 85 -0.85 -12.86 4.04
N LYS A 86 -1.05 -11.70 3.40
CA LYS A 86 -0.42 -11.36 2.12
C LYS A 86 0.88 -10.58 2.37
N SER A 87 1.89 -10.83 1.55
CA SER A 87 3.20 -10.18 1.67
C SER A 87 3.75 -9.76 0.32
N TYR A 88 4.70 -8.82 0.34
CA TYR A 88 5.46 -8.40 -0.84
C TYR A 88 6.23 -9.57 -1.49
N ILE A 89 6.53 -10.62 -0.74
CA ILE A 89 7.17 -11.85 -1.23
C ILE A 89 6.15 -12.76 -1.90
N GLY A 90 4.97 -12.93 -1.28
CA GLY A 90 3.86 -13.64 -1.91
C GLY A 90 3.48 -13.01 -3.25
N ASN A 91 3.51 -11.68 -3.31
CA ASN A 91 3.31 -10.91 -4.53
C ASN A 91 4.34 -11.27 -5.62
N ALA A 92 5.64 -11.23 -5.28
CA ALA A 92 6.69 -11.64 -6.22
C ALA A 92 6.56 -13.11 -6.64
N LYS A 93 6.27 -14.01 -5.69
CA LYS A 93 6.14 -15.46 -5.93
C LYS A 93 5.05 -15.77 -6.96
N LEU A 94 3.95 -15.00 -7.02
CA LEU A 94 2.90 -15.17 -8.02
C LEU A 94 3.41 -15.05 -9.46
N HIS A 95 4.50 -14.31 -9.67
CA HIS A 95 5.11 -14.11 -10.98
C HIS A 95 6.34 -15.01 -11.23
N SER A 96 6.69 -15.86 -10.26
CA SER A 96 7.75 -16.85 -10.47
C SER A 96 7.35 -17.82 -11.59
N GLY A 97 8.32 -18.19 -12.44
CA GLY A 97 8.09 -19.02 -13.61
C GLY A 97 7.62 -18.27 -14.87
N ASN A 98 7.15 -17.02 -14.76
CA ASN A 98 6.81 -16.22 -15.94
C ASN A 98 8.06 -15.59 -16.58
N LYS A 99 8.14 -15.67 -17.92
CA LYS A 99 9.30 -15.25 -18.71
C LYS A 99 9.38 -13.74 -18.85
N TYR A 100 8.23 -13.09 -19.00
CA TYR A 100 8.14 -11.65 -19.23
C TYR A 100 7.38 -11.00 -18.09
N VAL A 101 7.91 -9.88 -17.58
CA VAL A 101 7.25 -9.07 -16.55
C VAL A 101 7.18 -7.62 -17.02
N PHE A 102 6.03 -7.02 -16.81
CA PHE A 102 5.74 -5.62 -17.01
C PHE A 102 5.22 -5.05 -15.70
N LYS A 103 5.94 -4.06 -15.16
CA LYS A 103 5.59 -3.41 -13.90
C LYS A 103 5.26 -1.95 -14.16
N ILE A 104 4.20 -1.48 -13.52
CA ILE A 104 3.83 -0.07 -13.46
C ILE A 104 3.69 0.38 -12.01
N ASP A 105 3.71 1.69 -11.83
CA ASP A 105 3.52 2.37 -10.54
C ASP A 105 2.60 3.57 -10.78
N LEU A 106 1.55 3.70 -9.97
CA LEU A 106 0.59 4.80 -10.04
C LEU A 106 1.18 6.03 -9.34
N CYS A 107 1.21 7.16 -10.06
CA CYS A 107 1.78 8.40 -9.55
C CYS A 107 0.88 8.99 -8.45
N ALA A 108 1.46 9.25 -7.27
CA ALA A 108 0.80 9.92 -6.16
C ALA A 108 -0.59 9.34 -5.85
N PHE A 109 -0.62 8.01 -5.65
CA PHE A 109 -1.84 7.21 -5.62
C PHE A 109 -2.89 7.69 -4.59
N PHE A 110 -2.50 7.93 -3.33
CA PHE A 110 -3.44 8.41 -2.31
C PHE A 110 -4.01 9.80 -2.64
N PRO A 111 -3.20 10.82 -2.99
CA PRO A 111 -3.72 12.11 -3.46
C PRO A 111 -4.62 12.08 -4.70
N CYS A 112 -4.51 11.06 -5.55
CA CYS A 112 -5.41 10.89 -6.69
C CYS A 112 -6.80 10.33 -6.30
N ILE A 113 -6.93 9.71 -5.12
CA ILE A 113 -8.20 9.19 -4.63
C ILE A 113 -8.98 10.34 -3.99
N THR A 114 -9.89 10.92 -4.77
CA THR A 114 -10.69 12.06 -4.33
C THR A 114 -11.69 11.65 -3.25
N ARG A 115 -12.15 12.64 -2.47
CA ARG A 115 -13.28 12.48 -1.56
C ARG A 115 -14.51 11.84 -2.21
N ASN A 116 -14.85 12.28 -3.41
CA ASN A 116 -16.02 11.77 -4.14
C ASN A 116 -15.87 10.29 -4.48
N THR A 117 -14.66 9.84 -4.83
CA THR A 117 -14.35 8.43 -5.08
C THR A 117 -14.57 7.58 -3.82
N VAL A 118 -14.13 8.08 -2.65
CA VAL A 118 -14.34 7.41 -1.36
C VAL A 118 -15.83 7.36 -1.00
N TYR A 119 -16.54 8.48 -1.15
CA TYR A 119 -17.98 8.56 -0.90
C TYR A 119 -18.78 7.59 -1.79
N ASN A 120 -18.50 7.59 -3.09
CA ASN A 120 -19.17 6.71 -4.05
C ASN A 120 -18.92 5.23 -3.74
N PHE A 121 -17.75 4.87 -3.21
CA PHE A 121 -17.51 3.50 -2.76
C PHE A 121 -18.48 3.09 -1.63
N PHE A 122 -18.65 3.94 -0.62
CA PHE A 122 -19.59 3.67 0.48
C PHE A 122 -21.04 3.56 0.00
N ILE A 123 -21.46 4.42 -0.93
CA ILE A 123 -22.80 4.40 -1.54
C ILE A 123 -22.99 3.18 -2.45
N GLU A 124 -22.15 3.01 -3.46
CA GLU A 124 -22.41 2.06 -4.54
C GLU A 124 -22.03 0.62 -4.15
N SER A 125 -20.91 0.48 -3.44
CA SER A 125 -20.31 -0.84 -3.16
C SER A 125 -20.72 -1.36 -1.79
N LEU A 126 -20.67 -0.50 -0.77
CA LEU A 126 -21.13 -0.84 0.57
C LEU A 126 -22.62 -0.59 0.81
N LYS A 127 -23.32 0.14 -0.07
CA LYS A 127 -24.77 0.38 0.03
C LYS A 127 -25.19 1.04 1.35
N THR A 128 -24.32 1.85 1.95
CA THR A 128 -24.65 2.62 3.16
C THR A 128 -25.62 3.75 2.85
N SER A 129 -26.33 4.26 3.87
CA SER A 129 -27.08 5.51 3.72
C SER A 129 -26.16 6.72 3.44
N PRO A 130 -26.67 7.78 2.77
CA PRO A 130 -25.87 8.95 2.41
C PRO A 130 -25.18 9.67 3.57
N ASP A 131 -25.85 9.77 4.71
CA ASP A 131 -25.31 10.40 5.92
C ASP A 131 -24.13 9.61 6.51
N ILE A 132 -24.23 8.28 6.53
CA ILE A 132 -23.16 7.37 6.98
C ILE A 132 -21.99 7.38 5.99
N ALA A 133 -22.27 7.32 4.69
CA ALA A 133 -21.25 7.45 3.65
C ALA A 133 -20.45 8.75 3.83
N ASN A 134 -21.14 9.86 4.11
CA ASN A 134 -20.50 11.16 4.34
C ASN A 134 -19.62 11.17 5.60
N ILE A 135 -20.08 10.57 6.71
CA ILE A 135 -19.28 10.46 7.94
C ILE A 135 -18.04 9.60 7.72
N LEU A 136 -18.19 8.41 7.15
CA LEU A 136 -17.07 7.50 6.86
C LEU A 136 -16.06 8.17 5.92
N THR A 137 -16.55 8.85 4.89
CA THR A 137 -15.72 9.64 3.99
C THR A 137 -14.97 10.74 4.74
N ASN A 138 -15.62 11.44 5.68
CA ASN A 138 -14.96 12.46 6.46
C ASN A 138 -13.77 11.91 7.25
N LEU A 139 -13.97 10.77 7.90
CA LEU A 139 -12.96 10.12 8.74
C LEU A 139 -11.75 9.60 7.94
N LEU A 140 -11.88 9.43 6.62
CA LEU A 140 -10.89 8.80 5.75
C LEU A 140 -10.25 9.78 4.76
N THR A 141 -10.79 10.99 4.62
CA THR A 141 -10.30 12.00 3.68
C THR A 141 -9.85 13.24 4.42
N VAL A 142 -8.85 13.92 3.88
CA VAL A 142 -8.37 15.20 4.36
C VAL A 142 -8.80 16.28 3.38
N ASP A 143 -9.06 17.47 3.90
CA ASP A 143 -9.11 18.70 3.11
C ASP A 143 -7.94 19.58 3.56
N LEU A 144 -6.88 19.62 2.74
CA LEU A 144 -5.63 20.31 3.08
C LEU A 144 -5.82 21.81 3.31
N SER A 145 -6.87 22.42 2.73
CA SER A 145 -7.19 23.84 2.96
C SER A 145 -7.61 24.16 4.40
N LYS A 146 -7.93 23.12 5.19
CA LYS A 146 -8.40 23.22 6.58
C LYS A 146 -7.42 22.63 7.58
N CYS A 147 -6.23 22.20 7.13
CA CYS A 147 -5.18 21.66 7.98
C CYS A 147 -4.24 22.76 8.47
N SER A 148 -3.67 22.56 9.64
CA SER A 148 -2.51 23.32 10.09
C SER A 148 -1.26 22.74 9.41
N ILE A 149 -0.74 23.45 8.41
CA ILE A 149 0.43 23.03 7.63
C ILE A 149 1.57 24.01 7.90
N GLU A 150 2.69 23.53 8.42
CA GLU A 150 3.86 24.37 8.74
C GLU A 150 4.49 24.98 7.49
N ASN A 151 4.62 24.19 6.41
CA ASN A 151 5.22 24.63 5.15
C ASN A 151 4.24 24.42 3.98
N VAL A 152 3.29 25.35 3.84
CA VAL A 152 2.25 25.33 2.80
C VAL A 152 2.85 25.35 1.39
N GLU A 153 3.92 26.11 1.18
CA GLU A 153 4.60 26.22 -0.12
C GLU A 153 5.14 24.88 -0.60
N SER A 154 5.78 24.10 0.27
CA SER A 154 6.30 22.78 -0.05
C SER A 154 5.19 21.79 -0.44
N VAL A 155 4.05 21.85 0.26
CA VAL A 155 2.89 21.02 -0.05
C VAL A 155 2.29 21.41 -1.40
N ASN A 156 2.10 22.71 -1.65
CA ASN A 156 1.60 23.20 -2.93
C ASN A 156 2.53 22.85 -4.09
N ALA A 157 3.84 23.03 -3.92
CA ALA A 157 4.84 22.62 -4.91
C ALA A 157 4.78 21.11 -5.19
N PHE A 158 4.61 20.28 -4.16
CA PHE A 158 4.41 18.85 -4.33
C PHE A 158 3.15 18.53 -5.14
N LEU A 159 2.00 19.11 -4.77
CA LEU A 159 0.72 18.89 -5.47
C LEU A 159 0.80 19.30 -6.95
N ILE A 160 1.39 20.47 -7.24
CA ILE A 160 1.62 20.97 -8.60
C ILE A 160 2.54 20.02 -9.37
N SER A 161 3.68 19.63 -8.79
CA SER A 161 4.64 18.72 -9.43
C SER A 161 4.03 17.36 -9.80
N LYS A 162 3.09 16.87 -8.98
CA LYS A 162 2.37 15.62 -9.21
C LYS A 162 1.11 15.81 -10.05
N LYS A 163 0.70 17.06 -10.33
CA LYS A 163 -0.55 17.46 -10.98
C LYS A 163 -1.79 16.90 -10.25
N ILE A 164 -1.78 17.00 -8.93
CA ILE A 164 -2.94 16.67 -8.11
C ILE A 164 -4.00 17.74 -8.31
N LYS A 165 -5.23 17.32 -8.60
CA LYS A 165 -6.33 18.21 -8.99
C LYS A 165 -7.12 18.76 -7.81
N THR A 166 -6.98 18.17 -6.63
CA THR A 166 -7.79 18.51 -5.47
C THR A 166 -7.00 18.45 -4.16
N PRO A 167 -7.20 19.42 -3.24
CA PRO A 167 -6.68 19.32 -1.89
C PRO A 167 -7.48 18.32 -1.02
N ASN A 168 -8.59 17.78 -1.54
CA ASN A 168 -9.50 16.89 -0.80
C ASN A 168 -9.44 15.43 -1.28
N HIS A 169 -8.72 14.60 -0.52
CA HIS A 169 -8.35 13.24 -0.94
C HIS A 169 -8.13 12.27 0.23
N LEU A 170 -7.89 11.01 -0.08
CA LEU A 170 -7.65 9.93 0.89
C LEU A 170 -6.38 10.18 1.72
N ILE A 171 -6.49 10.08 3.04
CA ILE A 171 -5.40 10.37 3.99
C ILE A 171 -4.27 9.34 3.87
N SER A 172 -3.08 9.74 3.45
CA SER A 172 -1.93 8.85 3.26
C SER A 172 -1.44 8.15 4.54
N GLY A 173 -1.52 8.79 5.71
CA GLY A 173 -1.09 8.24 7.00
C GLY A 173 -2.16 7.48 7.79
N SER A 174 -3.37 7.31 7.25
CA SER A 174 -4.44 6.58 7.93
C SER A 174 -4.19 5.06 7.88
N PRO A 175 -4.43 4.32 8.98
CA PRO A 175 -4.29 2.87 9.01
C PRO A 175 -5.27 2.14 8.09
N ALA A 176 -6.38 2.78 7.71
CA ALA A 176 -7.39 2.22 6.80
C ALA A 176 -7.04 2.43 5.32
N SER A 177 -6.21 3.42 4.98
CA SER A 177 -6.00 3.84 3.60
C SER A 177 -5.39 2.77 2.70
N GLN A 178 -4.54 1.89 3.26
CA GLN A 178 -3.90 0.82 2.49
C GLN A 178 -4.93 -0.13 1.85
N ILE A 179 -5.88 -0.66 2.64
CA ILE A 179 -6.95 -1.52 2.11
C ILE A 179 -7.99 -0.70 1.34
N LEU A 180 -8.36 0.48 1.85
CA LEU A 180 -9.38 1.31 1.23
C LEU A 180 -8.98 1.77 -0.18
N SER A 181 -7.71 2.09 -0.40
CA SER A 181 -7.20 2.53 -1.71
C SER A 181 -7.39 1.49 -2.82
N TYR A 182 -7.35 0.19 -2.49
CA TYR A 182 -7.75 -0.86 -3.41
C TYR A 182 -9.27 -0.87 -3.58
N LEU A 183 -10.01 -0.91 -2.48
CA LEU A 183 -11.47 -1.07 -2.48
C LEU A 183 -12.19 0.02 -3.26
N VAL A 184 -11.80 1.28 -3.10
CA VAL A 184 -12.38 2.40 -3.87
C VAL A 184 -12.10 2.31 -5.37
N ASN A 185 -11.03 1.62 -5.75
CA ASN A 185 -10.60 1.44 -7.13
C ASN A 185 -10.89 0.04 -7.69
N HIS A 186 -11.67 -0.79 -6.99
CA HIS A 186 -11.86 -2.20 -7.35
C HIS A 186 -12.40 -2.37 -8.78
N LYS A 187 -13.27 -1.48 -9.27
CA LYS A 187 -13.80 -1.51 -10.65
C LYS A 187 -12.69 -1.36 -11.71
N MET A 188 -11.70 -0.50 -11.47
CA MET A 188 -10.54 -0.36 -12.35
C MET A 188 -9.71 -1.64 -12.35
N PHE A 189 -9.42 -2.18 -11.16
CA PHE A 189 -8.64 -3.40 -11.02
C PHE A 189 -9.36 -4.64 -11.58
N ASP A 190 -10.68 -4.74 -11.43
CA ASP A 190 -11.50 -5.78 -12.04
C ASP A 190 -11.47 -5.67 -13.57
N SER A 191 -11.50 -4.46 -14.13
CA SER A 191 -11.35 -4.23 -15.58
C SER A 191 -9.97 -4.66 -16.09
N LEU A 192 -8.91 -4.36 -15.34
CA LEU A 192 -7.55 -4.82 -15.65
C LEU A 192 -7.44 -6.34 -15.55
N GLN A 193 -8.01 -6.94 -14.50
CA GLN A 193 -7.99 -8.39 -14.30
C GLN A 193 -8.71 -9.11 -15.46
N ASN A 194 -9.91 -8.66 -15.82
CA ASN A 194 -10.67 -9.21 -16.95
C ASN A 194 -9.89 -9.14 -18.27
N PHE A 195 -9.16 -8.05 -18.51
CA PHE A 195 -8.28 -7.94 -19.68
C PHE A 195 -7.12 -8.94 -19.61
N CYS A 196 -6.51 -9.09 -18.44
CA CYS A 196 -5.39 -9.98 -18.21
C CYS A 196 -5.79 -11.46 -18.38
N ASP A 197 -6.94 -11.86 -17.84
CA ASP A 197 -7.48 -13.23 -17.96
C ASP A 197 -7.70 -13.61 -19.42
N LYS A 198 -8.31 -12.71 -20.21
CA LYS A 198 -8.53 -12.92 -21.66
C LYS A 198 -7.24 -13.05 -22.47
N ASN A 199 -6.11 -12.61 -21.92
CA ASN A 199 -4.82 -12.58 -22.62
C ASN A 199 -3.77 -13.51 -21.97
N ASN A 200 -4.16 -14.38 -21.02
CA ASN A 200 -3.24 -15.23 -20.26
C ASN A 200 -2.08 -14.44 -19.61
N ILE A 201 -2.43 -13.30 -19.02
CA ILE A 201 -1.52 -12.45 -18.25
C ILE A 201 -1.85 -12.62 -16.78
N THR A 202 -0.86 -12.94 -15.97
CA THR A 202 -0.99 -12.90 -14.51
C THR A 202 -0.83 -11.45 -14.04
N MET A 203 -1.81 -10.92 -13.33
CA MET A 203 -1.74 -9.61 -12.68
C MET A 203 -1.67 -9.76 -11.16
N SER A 204 -0.94 -8.86 -10.50
CA SER A 204 -1.02 -8.64 -9.06
C SER A 204 -1.04 -7.14 -8.73
N VAL A 205 -1.61 -6.81 -7.56
CA VAL A 205 -1.71 -5.44 -7.05
C VAL A 205 -1.12 -5.35 -5.65
N TYR A 206 -0.14 -4.46 -5.48
CA TYR A 206 0.45 -4.10 -4.21
C TYR A 206 0.43 -2.57 -4.04
N VAL A 207 -0.65 -2.05 -3.47
CA VAL A 207 -0.89 -0.61 -3.28
C VAL A 207 -0.91 0.09 -4.64
N ASP A 208 0.10 0.92 -4.94
CA ASP A 208 0.32 1.68 -6.16
C ASP A 208 1.14 0.91 -7.21
N ASP A 209 1.81 -0.18 -6.81
CA ASP A 209 2.56 -1.06 -7.69
C ASP A 209 1.63 -2.13 -8.28
N VAL A 210 1.55 -2.19 -9.62
CA VAL A 210 0.82 -3.25 -10.35
C VAL A 210 1.80 -4.01 -11.21
N THR A 211 1.78 -5.34 -11.09
CA THR A 211 2.70 -6.21 -11.80
C THR A 211 1.92 -7.14 -12.73
N PHE A 212 2.37 -7.21 -13.97
CA PHE A 212 1.85 -8.08 -15.01
C PHE A 212 2.94 -9.05 -15.43
N SER A 213 2.61 -10.31 -15.64
CA SER A 213 3.58 -11.29 -16.14
C SER A 213 2.94 -12.32 -17.04
N SER A 214 3.70 -12.87 -17.98
CA SER A 214 3.23 -13.91 -18.89
C SER A 214 4.38 -14.79 -19.37
N GLN A 215 4.03 -15.96 -19.93
CA GLN A 215 4.95 -16.82 -20.67
C GLN A 215 5.35 -16.20 -22.01
N HIS A 216 4.48 -15.37 -22.59
CA HIS A 216 4.72 -14.68 -23.85
C HIS A 216 5.03 -13.19 -23.62
N ILE A 217 5.59 -12.54 -24.65
CA ILE A 217 5.84 -11.10 -24.60
C ILE A 217 4.50 -10.37 -24.46
N ILE A 218 4.38 -9.54 -23.43
CA ILE A 218 3.26 -8.59 -23.33
C ILE A 218 3.50 -7.51 -24.40
N SER A 219 2.66 -7.51 -25.43
CA SER A 219 2.82 -6.69 -26.63
C SER A 219 2.66 -5.20 -26.34
N HIS A 220 3.07 -4.36 -27.29
CA HIS A 220 2.83 -2.92 -27.20
C HIS A 220 1.32 -2.61 -27.15
N THR A 221 0.52 -3.27 -27.99
CA THR A 221 -0.94 -3.08 -28.04
C THR A 221 -1.61 -3.45 -26.71
N GLN A 222 -1.20 -4.55 -26.08
CA GLN A 222 -1.71 -4.94 -24.77
C GLN A 222 -1.39 -3.91 -23.67
N LYS A 223 -0.17 -3.35 -23.69
CA LYS A 223 0.23 -2.28 -22.75
C LYS A 223 -0.60 -1.01 -22.96
N GLN A 224 -0.91 -0.65 -24.21
CA GLN A 224 -1.77 0.50 -24.49
C GLN A 224 -3.19 0.33 -23.94
N VAL A 225 -3.75 -0.89 -23.99
CA VAL A 225 -5.05 -1.18 -23.36
C VAL A 225 -4.97 -1.00 -21.84
N ILE A 226 -3.93 -1.52 -21.19
CA ILE A 226 -3.69 -1.31 -19.75
C ILE A 226 -3.61 0.19 -19.42
N TYR A 227 -2.85 0.95 -20.20
CA TYR A 227 -2.73 2.41 -20.02
C TYR A 227 -4.07 3.13 -20.18
N LYS A 228 -4.89 2.73 -21.16
CA LYS A 228 -6.22 3.29 -21.41
C LYS A 228 -7.18 3.00 -20.26
N ILE A 229 -7.15 1.80 -19.67
CA ILE A 229 -7.98 1.46 -18.51
C ILE A 229 -7.61 2.35 -17.32
N ILE A 230 -6.32 2.55 -17.06
CA ILE A 230 -5.82 3.37 -15.95
C ILE A 230 -6.17 4.86 -16.16
N SER A 231 -5.95 5.39 -17.35
CA SER A 231 -6.22 6.80 -17.65
C SER A 231 -7.71 7.13 -17.65
N LYS A 232 -8.58 6.20 -18.06
CA LYS A 232 -10.05 6.33 -17.96
C LYS A 232 -10.51 6.51 -16.51
N ASN A 233 -9.76 5.97 -15.55
CA ASN A 233 -10.01 6.12 -14.12
C ASN A 233 -9.21 7.28 -13.49
N LEU A 234 -8.73 8.23 -14.32
CA LEU A 234 -8.03 9.46 -13.92
C LEU A 234 -6.67 9.27 -13.25
N TYR A 235 -6.12 8.05 -13.28
CA TYR A 235 -4.77 7.78 -12.78
C TYR A 235 -3.70 8.02 -13.84
N ARG A 236 -2.50 8.33 -13.34
CA ARG A 236 -1.31 8.53 -14.16
C ARG A 236 -0.22 7.56 -13.73
N LEU A 237 0.62 7.19 -14.67
CA LEU A 237 1.78 6.35 -14.40
C LEU A 237 3.02 7.17 -14.06
N SER A 238 3.78 6.67 -13.11
CA SER A 238 5.16 7.08 -12.87
C SER A 238 6.05 6.56 -14.00
N ARG A 239 6.17 7.30 -15.11
CA ARG A 239 6.92 6.88 -16.33
C ARG A 239 8.29 6.27 -16.02
N ASN A 240 9.07 6.89 -15.13
CA ASN A 240 10.43 6.45 -14.77
C ASN A 240 10.46 5.12 -13.97
N LYS A 241 9.33 4.73 -13.38
CA LYS A 241 9.16 3.50 -12.61
C LYS A 241 8.50 2.37 -13.41
N VAL A 242 8.07 2.64 -14.65
CA VAL A 242 7.62 1.58 -15.55
C VAL A 242 8.83 0.71 -15.89
N LYS A 243 8.70 -0.61 -15.72
CA LYS A 243 9.79 -1.57 -15.97
C LYS A 243 9.30 -2.73 -16.83
N TYR A 244 10.21 -3.22 -17.67
CA TYR A 244 10.01 -4.39 -18.50
C TYR A 244 11.18 -5.34 -18.27
N TYR A 245 10.88 -6.60 -18.02
CA TYR A 245 11.86 -7.65 -17.85
C TYR A 245 11.60 -8.74 -18.87
N THR A 246 12.67 -9.19 -19.53
CA THR A 246 12.63 -10.32 -20.46
C THR A 246 13.13 -11.59 -19.75
N LYS A 247 13.02 -12.74 -20.44
CA LYS A 247 13.41 -14.04 -19.90
C LYS A 247 14.85 -14.11 -19.38
N LYS A 248 15.78 -13.33 -19.96
CA LYS A 248 17.22 -13.39 -19.68
C LYS A 248 17.61 -12.69 -18.37
N TYR A 249 16.83 -11.71 -17.93
CA TYR A 249 17.22 -10.83 -16.83
C TYR A 249 16.48 -11.16 -15.53
N PRO A 250 17.15 -10.94 -14.38
CA PRO A 250 16.48 -10.99 -13.09
C PRO A 250 15.41 -9.89 -13.01
N LYS A 251 14.29 -10.20 -12.34
CA LYS A 251 13.08 -9.38 -12.31
C LYS A 251 12.88 -8.87 -10.89
N LEU A 252 12.91 -7.55 -10.70
CA LEU A 252 12.70 -6.94 -9.38
C LEU A 252 11.21 -6.64 -9.19
N ILE A 253 10.55 -7.37 -8.30
CA ILE A 253 9.13 -7.21 -7.97
C ILE A 253 9.02 -6.90 -6.48
N THR A 254 8.43 -5.75 -6.13
CA THR A 254 8.20 -5.32 -4.74
C THR A 254 9.39 -5.53 -3.78
N GLY A 255 10.62 -5.30 -4.27
CA GLY A 255 11.85 -5.42 -3.47
C GLY A 255 12.50 -6.82 -3.48
N VAL A 256 11.87 -7.82 -4.08
CA VAL A 256 12.37 -9.19 -4.23
C VAL A 256 12.86 -9.41 -5.66
N VAL A 257 13.99 -10.08 -5.82
CA VAL A 257 14.54 -10.42 -7.14
C VAL A 257 14.10 -11.84 -7.51
N ILE A 258 13.45 -12.00 -8.65
CA ILE A 258 13.25 -13.29 -9.29
C ILE A 258 14.39 -13.49 -10.28
N SER A 259 15.25 -14.46 -10.01
CA SER A 259 16.33 -14.82 -10.92
C SER A 259 15.81 -15.32 -12.28
N SER A 260 16.69 -15.40 -13.28
CA SER A 260 16.35 -15.98 -14.59
C SER A 260 15.75 -17.38 -14.49
N ASN A 261 16.16 -18.14 -13.47
CA ASN A 261 15.75 -19.52 -13.23
C ASN A 261 14.49 -19.61 -12.34
N GLY A 262 13.84 -18.48 -12.02
CA GLY A 262 12.60 -18.43 -11.24
C GLY A 262 12.78 -18.37 -9.71
N ASN A 263 13.99 -18.60 -9.19
CA ASN A 263 14.26 -18.57 -7.75
C ASN A 263 14.18 -17.13 -7.20
N LEU A 264 13.59 -16.99 -6.03
CA LEU A 264 13.56 -15.75 -5.26
C LEU A 264 14.95 -15.49 -4.65
N LYS A 265 15.41 -14.25 -4.74
CA LYS A 265 16.69 -13.77 -4.21
C LYS A 265 16.48 -12.43 -3.50
N ILE A 266 17.28 -12.18 -2.47
CA ILE A 266 17.31 -10.87 -1.81
C ILE A 266 17.99 -9.85 -2.72
N LYS A 267 17.57 -8.59 -2.60
CA LYS A 267 18.22 -7.47 -3.27
C LYS A 267 19.63 -7.27 -2.69
N ASN A 268 20.62 -6.99 -3.55
CA ASN A 268 22.00 -6.80 -3.11
C ASN A 268 22.14 -5.70 -2.03
N SER A 269 21.36 -4.62 -2.11
CA SER A 269 21.37 -3.57 -1.09
C SER A 269 20.97 -4.09 0.29
N LEU A 270 20.04 -5.06 0.37
CA LEU A 270 19.68 -5.68 1.64
C LEU A 270 20.84 -6.55 2.16
N SER A 271 21.51 -7.29 1.27
CA SER A 271 22.73 -8.05 1.63
C SER A 271 23.81 -7.14 2.21
N LEU A 272 24.07 -6.00 1.56
CA LEU A 272 25.06 -5.03 2.00
C LEU A 272 24.69 -4.44 3.36
N ASN A 273 23.43 -4.08 3.57
CA ASN A 273 22.94 -3.56 4.85
C ASN A 273 23.10 -4.58 5.99
N VAL A 274 22.82 -5.87 5.73
CA VAL A 274 23.06 -6.94 6.72
C VAL A 274 24.55 -7.01 7.08
N ILE A 275 25.43 -7.00 6.07
CA ILE A 275 26.87 -7.11 6.27
C ILE A 275 27.43 -5.88 7.01
N SER A 276 27.00 -4.67 6.65
CA SER A 276 27.45 -3.44 7.30
C SER A 276 26.98 -3.36 8.75
N GLU A 277 25.72 -3.71 9.01
CA GLU A 277 25.16 -3.71 10.36
C GLU A 277 25.80 -4.82 11.22
N TRP A 278 26.07 -5.99 10.65
CA TRP A 278 26.84 -7.04 11.32
C TRP A 278 28.23 -6.56 11.74
N LYS A 279 28.99 -5.94 10.82
CA LYS A 279 30.33 -5.40 11.14
C LYS A 279 30.27 -4.38 12.29
N TYR A 280 29.30 -3.46 12.23
CA TYR A 280 29.10 -2.46 13.29
C TYR A 280 28.74 -3.12 14.63
N PHE A 281 27.81 -4.08 14.62
CA PHE A 281 27.40 -4.81 15.81
C PHE A 281 28.54 -5.64 16.42
N SER A 282 29.35 -6.32 15.60
CA SER A 282 30.50 -7.09 16.07
C SER A 282 31.53 -6.22 16.81
N GLN A 283 31.67 -4.96 16.41
CA GLN A 283 32.52 -3.98 17.10
C GLN A 283 31.84 -3.37 18.35
N ASN A 284 30.51 -3.41 18.42
CA ASN A 284 29.70 -2.77 19.45
C ASN A 284 28.64 -3.74 20.03
N PRO A 285 29.04 -4.90 20.61
CA PRO A 285 28.12 -6.00 20.90
C PRO A 285 27.05 -5.67 21.96
N LYS A 286 27.26 -4.62 22.77
CA LYS A 286 26.29 -4.14 23.77
C LYS A 286 25.19 -3.23 23.18
N ASN A 287 25.30 -2.83 21.90
CA ASN A 287 24.31 -1.94 21.28
C ASN A 287 23.02 -2.70 20.91
N LEU A 288 22.02 -2.63 21.79
CA LEU A 288 20.72 -3.29 21.62
C LEU A 288 19.94 -2.80 20.40
N GLN A 289 20.07 -1.52 20.05
CA GLN A 289 19.38 -0.96 18.87
C GLN A 289 19.94 -1.54 17.57
N SER A 290 21.26 -1.67 17.49
CA SER A 290 21.94 -2.33 16.37
C SER A 290 21.57 -3.82 16.29
N LYS A 291 21.54 -4.52 17.43
CA LYS A 291 21.07 -5.91 17.49
C LYS A 291 19.65 -6.06 16.93
N ALA A 292 18.72 -5.22 17.37
CA ALA A 292 17.34 -5.24 16.88
C ALA A 292 17.24 -4.93 15.37
N ARG A 293 18.04 -3.96 14.88
CA ARG A 293 18.12 -3.63 13.46
C ARG A 293 18.64 -4.80 12.64
N LEU A 294 19.73 -5.43 13.09
CA LEU A 294 20.32 -6.60 12.44
C LEU A 294 19.35 -7.78 12.42
N GLN A 295 18.65 -8.06 13.53
CA GLN A 295 17.59 -9.07 13.60
C GLN A 295 16.51 -8.81 12.55
N GLY A 296 16.02 -7.57 12.44
CA GLY A 296 15.03 -7.18 11.43
C GLY A 296 15.52 -7.39 9.99
N LEU A 297 16.76 -7.00 9.70
CA LEU A 297 17.37 -7.20 8.37
C LEU A 297 17.54 -8.69 8.03
N LEU A 298 17.97 -9.51 8.98
CA LEU A 298 18.12 -10.95 8.82
C LEU A 298 16.76 -11.63 8.59
N ILE A 299 15.73 -11.28 9.37
CA ILE A 299 14.37 -11.79 9.16
C ILE A 299 13.91 -11.44 7.75
N ALA A 300 14.02 -10.17 7.33
CA ALA A 300 13.61 -9.73 5.99
C ALA A 300 14.36 -10.49 4.87
N ALA A 301 15.67 -10.70 5.02
CA ALA A 301 16.47 -11.45 4.05
C ALA A 301 16.00 -12.91 3.95
N ARG A 302 15.79 -13.55 5.10
CA ARG A 302 15.40 -14.97 5.20
C ARG A 302 13.98 -15.25 4.74
N GLN A 303 13.10 -14.26 4.69
CA GLN A 303 11.77 -14.45 4.09
C GLN A 303 11.85 -14.74 2.58
N SER A 304 12.88 -14.25 1.87
CA SER A 304 13.07 -14.53 0.43
C SER A 304 14.04 -15.69 0.20
N GLU A 305 15.14 -15.76 0.96
CA GLU A 305 16.14 -16.84 0.89
C GLU A 305 16.34 -17.44 2.29
N PRO A 306 15.58 -18.50 2.66
CA PRO A 306 15.55 -19.03 4.04
C PRO A 306 16.90 -19.43 4.63
N ALA A 307 17.84 -19.91 3.80
CA ALA A 307 19.17 -20.30 4.25
C ALA A 307 20.19 -19.15 4.28
N LYS A 308 19.82 -17.93 3.85
CA LYS A 308 20.77 -16.81 3.75
C LYS A 308 21.22 -16.36 5.14
N PHE A 309 22.51 -16.05 5.26
CA PHE A 309 23.15 -15.57 6.48
C PHE A 309 22.94 -16.48 7.70
N GLN A 310 22.88 -17.81 7.49
CA GLN A 310 22.58 -18.77 8.56
C GLN A 310 23.49 -18.62 9.78
N ASN A 311 24.80 -18.45 9.58
CA ASN A 311 25.77 -18.31 10.67
C ASN A 311 25.50 -17.05 11.51
N ILE A 312 25.33 -15.89 10.86
CA ILE A 312 25.02 -14.62 11.55
C ILE A 312 23.68 -14.73 12.28
N TYR A 313 22.68 -15.37 11.66
CA TYR A 313 21.37 -15.58 12.26
C TYR A 313 21.42 -16.43 13.52
N ASN A 314 22.16 -17.54 13.50
CA ASN A 314 22.32 -18.41 14.68
C ASN A 314 22.99 -17.65 15.83
N LEU A 315 24.09 -16.95 15.56
CA LEU A 315 24.82 -16.19 16.59
C LEU A 315 23.95 -15.12 17.27
N ILE A 316 23.17 -14.38 16.49
CA ILE A 316 22.28 -13.33 17.03
C ILE A 316 21.08 -13.92 17.79
N ARG A 317 20.58 -15.08 17.36
CA ARG A 317 19.49 -15.78 18.04
C ARG A 317 19.96 -16.43 19.34
N GLU A 318 21.12 -17.07 19.35
CA GLU A 318 21.74 -17.67 20.54
C GLU A 318 22.09 -16.60 21.58
N ALA A 319 22.61 -15.44 21.15
CA ALA A 319 22.81 -14.28 22.03
C ALA A 319 21.50 -13.66 22.57
N SER A 320 20.33 -14.20 22.21
CA SER A 320 19.01 -13.78 22.70
C SER A 320 18.41 -14.79 23.69
N ILE A 321 19.09 -15.93 23.93
CA ILE A 321 18.78 -16.84 25.02
C ILE A 321 19.63 -16.35 26.21
N PRO A 322 19.03 -15.89 27.32
CA PRO A 322 19.81 -15.71 28.54
C PRO A 322 20.37 -17.09 28.88
N PHE A 323 21.68 -17.19 29.10
CA PHE A 323 22.18 -18.31 29.89
C PHE A 323 21.38 -18.31 31.19
N SER A 324 20.67 -19.41 31.40
CA SER A 324 19.79 -19.73 32.53
C SER A 324 20.41 -19.43 33.87
#